data_AF-A0A0C1BX45-F1
#
_entry.id   AF-A0A0C1BX45-F1
#
_cell.length_a   1.000
_cell.length_b   1.000
_cell.length_c   1.000
_cell.angle_alpha   90.00
_cell.angle_beta   90.00
_cell.angle_gamma   90.00
#
_symmetry.space_group_name_H-M   'P 1'
#
loop_
_entity.id
_entity.type
_entity.pdbx_description
1 polymer ?
#
loop_
_entity_poly.entity_id
_entity_poly.type
_entity_poly.pdbx_seq_one_letter_code
_entity_poly.pdbx_strand_id
1 'polypeptide(L)'
;MDLKIKDVADLLNVSETTIRRWLVDRKIPAYRINHQYRFSRIEIEDWVLKHKLGKTQEDGYSPFDKQDVRVKTEENGSKDGESAKGGSKQYGLYRAIHKGNVLHNVPGATKEEVIKNATAIIAKDLNLDAGVLTDLLLDRENLQPTALNNGIGIPHTRDFVMNTHHDIVVVVFPQQPIEYGALDGQPVHTLFFLFACEDKRHLHLLAKIAHLSHQASTLELLQSKPDKEAFLEYVKNWESSIQKVQTT
;
A
#
# COMPACT_ATOMS: atom_id res chain seq x y z
N MET A 1 2.08 7.86 17.28
CA MET A 1 3.46 8.31 17.56
C MET A 1 3.84 9.35 16.52
N ASP A 2 4.47 10.43 16.95
CA ASP A 2 4.79 11.55 16.07
C ASP A 2 6.13 11.34 15.37
N LEU A 3 6.08 11.27 14.04
CA LEU A 3 7.24 11.00 13.21
C LEU A 3 8.09 12.27 13.08
N LYS A 4 9.42 12.12 12.98
CA LYS A 4 10.33 13.18 12.56
C LYS A 4 10.51 13.17 11.04
N ILE A 5 11.14 14.21 10.51
CA ILE A 5 11.48 14.32 9.07
C ILE A 5 12.22 13.08 8.56
N LYS A 6 13.23 12.61 9.30
CA LYS A 6 14.01 11.42 8.95
C LYS A 6 13.12 10.17 8.88
N ASP A 7 12.22 10.00 9.84
CA ASP A 7 11.32 8.86 9.89
C ASP A 7 10.39 8.87 8.66
N VAL A 8 9.78 10.02 8.35
CA VAL A 8 8.92 10.16 7.15
C VAL A 8 9.70 9.95 5.86
N ALA A 9 10.94 10.47 5.77
CA ALA A 9 11.80 10.26 4.61
C ALA A 9 12.13 8.77 4.41
N ASP A 10 12.54 8.07 5.47
CA ASP A 10 12.85 6.64 5.43
C ASP A 10 11.58 5.79 5.17
N LEU A 11 10.40 6.22 5.65
CA LEU A 11 9.11 5.54 5.45
C LEU A 11 8.60 5.67 4.02
N LEU A 12 8.67 6.87 3.45
CA LEU A 12 8.24 7.17 2.07
C LEU A 12 9.32 6.83 1.04
N ASN A 13 10.47 6.34 1.50
CA ASN A 13 11.66 6.04 0.71
C ASN A 13 12.16 7.23 -0.12
N VAL A 14 12.04 8.46 0.41
CA VAL A 14 12.52 9.69 -0.24
C VAL A 14 13.62 10.38 0.58
N SER A 15 14.29 11.38 0.00
CA SER A 15 15.30 12.12 0.77
C SER A 15 14.67 13.05 1.83
N GLU A 16 15.37 13.31 2.94
CA GLU A 16 14.94 14.35 3.89
C GLU A 16 14.82 15.72 3.22
N THR A 17 15.64 15.99 2.19
CA THR A 17 15.55 17.22 1.39
C THR A 17 14.22 17.29 0.64
N THR A 18 13.75 16.17 0.11
CA THR A 18 12.43 16.02 -0.53
C THR A 18 11.32 16.33 0.47
N ILE A 19 11.37 15.76 1.68
CA ILE A 19 10.40 16.06 2.75
C ILE A 19 10.43 17.53 3.13
N ARG A 20 11.61 18.14 3.27
CA ARG A 20 11.77 19.57 3.57
C ARG A 20 11.18 20.45 2.46
N ARG A 21 11.40 20.09 1.19
CA ARG A 21 10.78 20.77 0.05
C ARG A 21 9.26 20.71 0.13
N TRP A 22 8.68 19.54 0.41
CA TRP A 22 7.23 19.39 0.58
C TRP A 22 6.67 20.19 1.76
N LEU A 23 7.42 20.33 2.84
CA LEU A 23 7.04 21.20 3.97
C LEU A 23 6.98 22.68 3.57
N VAL A 24 7.95 23.14 2.78
CA VAL A 24 7.98 24.53 2.25
C VAL A 24 6.81 24.76 1.30
N ASP A 25 6.58 23.82 0.39
CA ASP A 25 5.48 23.87 -0.57
C ASP A 25 4.10 23.61 0.07
N ARG A 26 4.05 23.31 1.38
CA ARG A 26 2.84 22.89 2.12
C ARG A 26 2.12 21.68 1.48
N LYS A 27 2.89 20.82 0.82
CA LYS A 27 2.39 19.64 0.11
C LYS A 27 2.20 18.43 0.99
N ILE A 28 2.81 18.34 2.16
CA ILE A 28 2.71 17.18 3.08
C ILE A 28 2.18 17.66 4.45
N PRO A 29 1.21 16.95 5.08
CA PRO A 29 0.64 17.37 6.36
C PRO A 29 1.68 17.23 7.46
N ALA A 30 1.89 18.31 8.21
CA ALA A 30 2.81 18.35 9.32
C ALA A 30 2.40 19.45 10.30
N TYR A 31 2.82 19.29 11.54
CA TYR A 31 2.65 20.29 12.59
C TYR A 31 3.98 20.48 13.33
N ARG A 32 4.03 21.39 14.32
CA ARG A 32 5.28 21.73 15.03
C ARG A 32 5.15 21.48 16.52
N ILE A 33 6.14 20.79 17.10
CA ILE A 33 6.36 20.67 18.54
C ILE A 33 7.76 21.20 18.84
N ASN A 34 7.90 22.17 19.75
CA ASN A 34 9.18 22.77 20.14
C ASN A 34 10.06 23.18 18.93
N HIS A 35 9.45 23.89 17.97
CA HIS A 35 10.08 24.32 16.71
C HIS A 35 10.56 23.20 15.77
N GLN A 36 10.26 21.94 16.07
CA GLN A 36 10.56 20.80 15.21
C GLN A 36 9.30 20.34 14.47
N TYR A 37 9.45 20.06 13.18
CA TYR A 37 8.37 19.43 12.41
C TYR A 37 8.10 18.02 12.89
N ARG A 38 6.80 17.72 13.04
CA ARG A 38 6.24 16.45 13.44
C ARG A 38 5.12 16.07 12.48
N PHE A 39 4.94 14.77 12.29
CA PHE A 39 3.96 14.24 11.35
C PHE A 39 3.12 13.19 12.05
N SER A 40 1.80 13.31 11.91
CA SER A 40 0.89 12.24 12.28
C SER A 40 0.99 11.15 11.23
N ARG A 41 1.25 9.91 11.66
CA ARG A 41 1.32 8.76 10.75
C ARG A 41 0.01 8.59 9.97
N ILE A 42 -1.13 8.75 10.63
CA ILE A 42 -2.46 8.61 10.01
C ILE A 42 -2.63 9.66 8.91
N GLU A 43 -2.26 10.91 9.20
CA GLU A 43 -2.30 11.98 8.18
C GLU A 43 -1.36 11.70 7.02
N ILE A 44 -0.19 11.11 7.26
CA ILE A 44 0.74 10.68 6.20
C ILE A 44 0.15 9.54 5.36
N GLU A 45 -0.46 8.53 5.97
CA GLU A 45 -1.13 7.43 5.26
C GLU A 45 -2.24 7.97 4.36
N ASP A 46 -3.15 8.77 4.93
CA ASP A 46 -4.24 9.40 4.18
C ASP A 46 -3.72 10.34 3.09
N TRP A 47 -2.61 11.04 3.37
CA TRP A 47 -1.95 11.90 2.39
C TRP A 47 -1.37 11.11 1.21
N VAL A 48 -0.71 9.97 1.46
CA VAL A 48 -0.19 9.08 0.42
C VAL A 48 -1.32 8.58 -0.46
N LEU A 49 -2.43 8.15 0.16
CA LEU A 49 -3.63 7.74 -0.58
C LEU A 49 -4.15 8.89 -1.45
N LYS A 50 -4.35 10.09 -0.88
CA LYS A 50 -4.86 11.30 -1.58
C LYS A 50 -3.96 11.82 -2.71
N HIS A 51 -2.65 11.81 -2.54
CA HIS A 51 -1.72 12.34 -3.55
C HIS A 51 -1.42 11.35 -4.66
N LYS A 52 -1.77 10.07 -4.46
CA LYS A 52 -1.84 9.11 -5.55
C LYS A 52 -3.18 9.18 -6.26
N LEU A 53 -4.29 9.34 -5.54
CA LEU A 53 -5.66 9.57 -6.06
C LEU A 53 -5.78 10.76 -7.05
N GLY A 54 -4.96 11.80 -6.90
CA GLY A 54 -5.06 13.05 -7.65
C GLY A 54 -4.25 13.09 -8.95
N LYS A 55 -4.79 12.56 -10.05
CA LYS A 55 -4.47 13.05 -11.42
C LYS A 55 -5.48 14.05 -11.96
N THR A 56 -6.35 14.60 -11.11
CA THR A 56 -7.42 15.56 -11.49
C THR A 56 -7.40 16.87 -10.70
N GLN A 57 -6.24 17.30 -10.19
CA GLN A 57 -5.99 18.72 -9.88
C GLN A 57 -4.94 19.25 -10.86
N GLU A 58 -5.15 20.48 -11.35
CA GLU A 58 -4.50 21.14 -12.50
C GLU A 58 -2.96 21.17 -12.50
N ASP A 59 -2.28 20.74 -11.44
CA ASP A 59 -0.83 20.85 -11.30
C ASP A 59 -0.03 19.54 -11.52
N GLY A 60 -0.67 18.41 -11.86
CA GLY A 60 0.02 17.19 -12.31
C GLY A 60 1.06 16.60 -11.34
N TYR A 61 0.99 16.97 -10.05
CA TYR A 61 2.03 16.67 -9.07
C TYR A 61 1.82 15.33 -8.35
N SER A 62 2.56 14.29 -8.73
CA SER A 62 2.74 13.08 -7.90
C SER A 62 4.06 13.21 -7.13
N PRO A 63 4.05 13.20 -5.79
CA PRO A 63 5.27 13.32 -4.97
C PRO A 63 6.29 12.20 -5.21
N PHE A 64 5.91 11.14 -5.93
CA PHE A 64 6.78 9.99 -6.17
C PHE A 64 7.09 9.80 -7.66
N ASP A 65 6.90 10.83 -8.48
CA ASP A 65 7.29 10.78 -9.88
C ASP A 65 8.82 10.86 -10.01
N LYS A 66 9.38 9.70 -10.34
CA LYS A 66 10.69 9.38 -10.95
C LYS A 66 12.00 9.93 -10.36
N GLN A 67 12.04 10.88 -9.42
CA GLN A 67 13.32 11.50 -9.03
C GLN A 67 13.76 11.37 -7.56
N ASP A 68 12.89 11.03 -6.63
CA ASP A 68 13.21 11.22 -5.21
C ASP A 68 13.46 9.95 -4.39
N VAL A 69 13.45 8.76 -4.99
CA VAL A 69 13.59 7.49 -4.26
C VAL A 69 15.07 7.16 -3.99
N ARG A 70 15.54 7.31 -2.75
CA ARG A 70 16.95 7.04 -2.39
C ARG A 70 17.22 5.55 -2.21
N VAL A 71 18.17 5.01 -2.98
CA VAL A 71 18.83 3.73 -2.67
C VAL A 71 20.01 4.00 -1.74
N LYS A 72 19.97 3.47 -0.52
CA LYS A 72 21.18 3.31 0.31
C LYS A 72 21.91 2.06 -0.18
N THR A 73 22.96 2.24 -0.96
CA THR A 73 23.99 1.21 -1.16
C THR A 73 24.81 1.12 0.12
N GLU A 74 24.60 0.07 0.90
CA GLU A 74 25.46 -0.24 2.06
C GLU A 74 26.81 -0.73 1.54
N GLU A 75 27.85 0.08 1.75
CA GLU A 75 29.24 -0.29 1.50
C GLU A 75 29.71 -1.35 2.50
N ASN A 76 30.50 -2.28 1.97
CA ASN A 76 31.01 -3.49 2.61
C ASN A 76 31.84 -3.24 3.89
N GLY A 77 31.51 -4.02 4.93
CA GLY A 77 32.38 -4.31 6.07
C GLY A 77 32.30 -5.79 6.45
N SER A 78 33.14 -6.61 5.83
CA SER A 78 33.78 -7.85 6.30
C SER A 78 32.99 -8.99 6.97
N LYS A 79 32.92 -10.09 6.19
CA LYS A 79 33.21 -11.51 6.49
C LYS A 79 32.26 -12.43 7.28
N ASP A 80 31.97 -13.53 6.56
CA ASP A 80 31.66 -14.91 6.94
C ASP A 80 30.23 -15.27 7.35
N GLY A 81 29.60 -16.10 6.51
CA GLY A 81 28.29 -16.72 6.74
C GLY A 81 27.43 -16.77 5.48
N GLU A 82 27.42 -17.91 4.80
CA GLU A 82 26.56 -18.22 3.66
C GLU A 82 25.09 -17.89 3.93
N SER A 83 24.49 -17.02 3.10
CA SER A 83 23.05 -16.94 2.87
C SER A 83 22.78 -16.05 1.66
N ALA A 84 21.88 -16.52 0.78
CA ALA A 84 21.47 -15.90 -0.47
C ALA A 84 21.14 -14.41 -0.33
N LYS A 85 22.07 -13.53 -0.71
CA LYS A 85 21.89 -12.07 -0.71
C LYS A 85 21.45 -11.61 -2.10
N GLY A 86 20.22 -11.10 -2.21
CA GLY A 86 19.77 -10.32 -3.38
C GLY A 86 18.24 -10.21 -3.59
N GLY A 87 17.48 -11.28 -3.35
CA GLY A 87 16.09 -11.34 -3.85
C GLY A 87 15.00 -10.68 -2.97
N SER A 88 15.25 -10.44 -1.68
CA SER A 88 14.17 -10.16 -0.72
C SER A 88 13.60 -8.73 -0.81
N LYS A 89 14.43 -7.72 -1.11
CA LYS A 89 14.00 -6.32 -1.25
C LYS A 89 13.48 -5.99 -2.66
N GLN A 90 13.84 -6.80 -3.66
CA GLN A 90 13.56 -6.52 -5.06
C GLN A 90 12.06 -6.63 -5.40
N TYR A 91 11.32 -7.48 -4.70
CA TYR A 91 9.94 -7.87 -5.05
C TYR A 91 8.99 -7.79 -3.86
N GLY A 92 8.86 -6.60 -3.27
CA GLY A 92 8.08 -6.39 -2.05
C GLY A 92 6.59 -6.72 -2.21
N LEU A 93 5.94 -6.17 -3.25
CA LEU A 93 4.50 -6.38 -3.47
C LEU A 93 4.22 -7.78 -4.00
N TYR A 94 5.02 -8.28 -4.95
CA TYR A 94 4.93 -9.66 -5.43
C TYR A 94 5.01 -10.66 -4.28
N ARG A 95 5.98 -10.52 -3.37
CA ARG A 95 6.13 -11.44 -2.23
C ARG A 95 4.94 -11.37 -1.29
N ALA A 96 4.40 -10.18 -1.03
CA ALA A 96 3.24 -10.01 -0.16
C ALA A 96 1.99 -10.67 -0.76
N ILE A 97 1.75 -10.52 -2.07
CA ILE A 97 0.63 -11.18 -2.78
C ILE A 97 0.86 -12.70 -2.85
N HIS A 98 2.10 -13.13 -3.10
CA HIS A 98 2.44 -14.56 -3.15
C HIS A 98 2.13 -15.25 -1.83
N LYS A 99 2.42 -14.58 -0.70
CA LYS A 99 2.10 -15.06 0.65
C LYS A 99 0.63 -14.91 1.02
N GLY A 100 -0.09 -13.98 0.39
CA GLY A 100 -1.54 -13.89 0.49
C GLY A 100 -2.26 -14.74 -0.54
N ASN A 101 -3.38 -14.23 -1.04
CA ASN A 101 -4.28 -14.95 -1.94
C ASN A 101 -4.94 -14.00 -2.93
N VAL A 102 -5.59 -14.56 -3.95
CA VAL A 102 -6.51 -13.83 -4.83
C VAL A 102 -7.88 -14.49 -4.71
N LEU A 103 -8.84 -13.76 -4.16
CA LEU A 103 -10.19 -14.24 -3.89
C LEU A 103 -11.16 -13.65 -4.92
N HIS A 104 -11.97 -14.50 -5.52
CA HIS A 104 -12.97 -14.09 -6.51
C HIS A 104 -14.38 -14.29 -5.99
N ASN A 105 -15.31 -13.51 -6.53
CA ASN A 105 -16.74 -13.64 -6.28
C ASN A 105 -17.08 -13.59 -4.77
N VAL A 106 -16.38 -12.75 -4.03
CA VAL A 106 -16.68 -12.52 -2.61
C VAL A 106 -18.06 -11.85 -2.50
N PRO A 107 -19.03 -12.46 -1.80
CA PRO A 107 -20.39 -11.94 -1.73
C PRO A 107 -20.46 -10.66 -0.88
N GLY A 108 -21.48 -9.85 -1.15
CA GLY A 108 -21.76 -8.62 -0.40
C GLY A 108 -22.24 -7.51 -1.32
N ALA A 109 -23.21 -6.72 -0.84
CA ALA A 109 -23.72 -5.53 -1.51
C ALA A 109 -23.15 -4.24 -0.90
N THR A 110 -22.63 -4.31 0.32
CA THR A 110 -22.00 -3.16 1.00
C THR A 110 -20.53 -3.41 1.29
N LYS A 111 -19.81 -2.33 1.58
CA LYS A 111 -18.42 -2.36 2.04
C LYS A 111 -18.24 -3.26 3.26
N GLU A 112 -19.13 -3.15 4.24
CA GLU A 112 -19.11 -3.92 5.48
C GLU A 112 -19.29 -5.41 5.22
N GLU A 113 -20.24 -5.77 4.35
CA GLU A 113 -20.48 -7.17 3.97
C GLU A 113 -19.29 -7.77 3.24
N VAL A 114 -18.71 -7.06 2.27
CA VAL A 114 -17.56 -7.54 1.52
C VAL A 114 -16.33 -7.68 2.41
N ILE A 115 -16.07 -6.72 3.32
CA ILE A 115 -14.97 -6.81 4.30
C ILE A 115 -15.17 -8.03 5.21
N LYS A 116 -16.37 -8.21 5.76
CA LYS A 116 -16.70 -9.36 6.63
C LYS A 116 -16.54 -10.70 5.91
N ASN A 117 -17.02 -10.81 4.68
CA ASN A 117 -16.96 -12.06 3.92
C ASN A 117 -15.53 -12.38 3.45
N ALA A 118 -14.75 -11.37 3.07
CA ALA A 118 -13.34 -11.55 2.74
C ALA A 118 -12.52 -11.98 3.97
N THR A 119 -12.71 -11.31 5.10
CA THR A 119 -11.98 -11.60 6.35
C THR A 119 -12.32 -12.97 6.94
N ALA A 120 -13.54 -13.48 6.76
CA ALA A 120 -13.88 -14.85 7.12
C ALA A 120 -12.99 -15.91 6.43
N ILE A 121 -12.57 -15.64 5.18
CA ILE A 121 -11.66 -16.49 4.42
C ILE A 121 -10.21 -16.22 4.86
N ILE A 122 -9.80 -14.95 4.86
CA ILE A 122 -8.42 -14.53 5.17
C ILE A 122 -8.02 -14.96 6.58
N ALA A 123 -8.87 -14.74 7.58
CA ALA A 123 -8.57 -15.08 8.97
C ALA A 123 -8.35 -16.58 9.16
N LYS A 124 -9.06 -17.42 8.40
CA LYS A 124 -8.85 -18.88 8.42
C LYS A 124 -7.46 -19.23 7.89
N ASP A 125 -7.04 -18.65 6.76
CA ASP A 125 -5.72 -18.90 6.17
C ASP A 125 -4.58 -18.41 7.07
N LEU A 126 -4.82 -17.35 7.84
CA LEU A 126 -3.85 -16.75 8.76
C LEU A 126 -3.94 -17.29 10.20
N ASN A 127 -4.88 -18.18 10.49
CA ASN A 127 -5.18 -18.69 11.83
C ASN A 127 -5.45 -17.57 12.86
N LEU A 128 -6.41 -16.69 12.52
CA LEU A 128 -6.82 -15.53 13.29
C LEU A 128 -8.33 -15.55 13.55
N ASP A 129 -8.79 -14.69 14.46
CA ASP A 129 -10.21 -14.47 14.68
C ASP A 129 -10.79 -13.54 13.59
N ALA A 130 -11.81 -14.03 12.88
CA ALA A 130 -12.43 -13.28 11.78
C ALA A 130 -13.21 -12.06 12.26
N GLY A 131 -13.84 -12.12 13.43
CA GLY A 131 -14.60 -11.01 14.00
C GLY A 131 -13.66 -9.86 14.38
N VAL A 132 -12.60 -10.16 15.12
CA VAL A 132 -11.57 -9.18 15.49
C VAL A 132 -10.95 -8.54 14.25
N LEU A 133 -10.61 -9.33 13.23
CA LEU A 133 -10.04 -8.81 12.00
C LEU A 133 -11.04 -7.92 11.23
N THR A 134 -12.31 -8.30 11.21
CA THR A 134 -13.39 -7.49 10.61
C THR A 134 -13.48 -6.13 11.31
N ASP A 135 -13.58 -6.14 12.64
CA ASP A 135 -13.74 -4.93 13.44
C ASP A 135 -12.54 -3.97 13.26
N LEU A 136 -11.31 -4.49 13.33
CA LEU A 136 -10.09 -3.69 13.12
C LEU A 136 -10.03 -3.02 11.74
N LEU A 137 -10.53 -3.69 10.70
CA LEU A 137 -10.57 -3.12 9.35
C LEU A 137 -11.70 -2.11 9.21
N LEU A 138 -12.89 -2.40 9.73
CA LEU A 138 -14.04 -1.48 9.67
C LEU A 138 -13.80 -0.21 10.49
N ASP A 139 -13.19 -0.32 11.67
CA ASP A 139 -12.81 0.84 12.48
C ASP A 139 -11.87 1.76 11.71
N ARG A 140 -10.86 1.21 11.02
CA ARG A 140 -9.97 2.00 10.16
C ARG A 140 -10.72 2.62 8.99
N GLU A 141 -11.59 1.85 8.35
CA GLU A 141 -12.33 2.26 7.17
C GLU A 141 -13.36 3.37 7.49
N ASN A 142 -13.91 3.38 8.71
CA ASN A 142 -14.85 4.40 9.20
C ASN A 142 -14.19 5.74 9.52
N LEU A 143 -12.89 5.77 9.82
CA LEU A 143 -12.16 7.04 10.02
C LEU A 143 -12.07 7.83 8.72
N GLN A 144 -11.70 7.14 7.63
CA GLN A 144 -11.62 7.70 6.29
C GLN A 144 -11.61 6.53 5.30
N PRO A 145 -12.45 6.58 4.25
CA PRO A 145 -12.44 5.56 3.21
C PRO A 145 -11.05 5.31 2.63
N THR A 146 -10.71 4.05 2.39
CA THR A 146 -9.40 3.64 1.84
C THR A 146 -9.43 3.41 0.32
N ALA A 147 -10.41 4.00 -0.35
CA ALA A 147 -10.52 3.98 -1.80
C ALA A 147 -9.36 4.73 -2.47
N LEU A 148 -8.90 4.22 -3.61
CA LEU A 148 -7.80 4.72 -4.44
C LEU A 148 -8.24 5.24 -5.82
N ASN A 149 -9.55 5.51 -6.00
CA ASN A 149 -10.18 5.81 -7.29
C ASN A 149 -10.00 4.64 -8.27
N ASN A 150 -10.52 4.79 -9.49
CA ASN A 150 -10.41 3.81 -10.57
C ASN A 150 -10.91 2.41 -10.17
N GLY A 151 -11.89 2.36 -9.26
CA GLY A 151 -12.46 1.12 -8.76
C GLY A 151 -11.54 0.28 -7.85
N ILE A 152 -10.53 0.89 -7.23
CA ILE A 152 -9.59 0.21 -6.32
C ILE A 152 -9.80 0.69 -4.87
N GLY A 153 -9.73 -0.22 -3.90
CA GLY A 153 -9.65 0.09 -2.47
C GLY A 153 -8.57 -0.71 -1.75
N ILE A 154 -8.11 -0.23 -0.60
CA ILE A 154 -7.06 -0.91 0.20
C ILE A 154 -7.49 -1.03 1.66
N PRO A 155 -8.37 -1.97 2.03
CA PRO A 155 -8.60 -2.27 3.44
C PRO A 155 -7.27 -2.64 4.12
N HIS A 156 -6.91 -1.93 5.18
CA HIS A 156 -5.67 -2.17 5.91
C HIS A 156 -5.87 -1.85 7.40
N THR A 157 -5.05 -2.42 8.27
CA THR A 157 -5.05 -2.09 9.69
C THR A 157 -3.65 -2.10 10.27
N ARG A 158 -3.45 -1.32 11.35
CA ARG A 158 -2.15 -1.09 12.00
C ARG A 158 -1.85 -2.13 13.07
N ASP A 159 -2.88 -2.51 13.82
CA ASP A 159 -2.74 -3.33 15.04
C ASP A 159 -2.91 -4.82 14.72
N PHE A 160 -2.22 -5.26 13.68
CA PHE A 160 -2.26 -6.65 13.26
C PHE A 160 -1.06 -7.39 13.83
N VAL A 161 -1.26 -7.96 15.02
CA VAL A 161 -0.29 -8.87 15.65
C VAL A 161 -0.35 -10.21 14.92
N MET A 162 0.23 -10.28 13.73
CA MET A 162 0.52 -11.58 13.15
C MET A 162 1.74 -12.16 13.85
N ASN A 163 1.66 -13.43 14.22
CA ASN A 163 2.84 -14.25 14.52
C ASN A 163 3.65 -14.59 13.23
N THR A 164 3.40 -13.88 12.13
CA THR A 164 4.08 -14.09 10.85
C THR A 164 5.19 -13.06 10.69
N HIS A 165 6.34 -13.50 10.17
CA HIS A 165 7.48 -12.63 9.90
C HIS A 165 7.44 -11.97 8.51
N HIS A 166 6.30 -12.01 7.82
CA HIS A 166 6.17 -11.57 6.42
C HIS A 166 4.88 -10.77 6.17
N ASP A 167 4.95 -9.84 5.22
CA ASP A 167 3.77 -9.05 4.82
C ASP A 167 2.88 -9.91 3.93
N ILE A 168 1.59 -9.62 3.97
CA ILE A 168 0.55 -10.34 3.26
C ILE A 168 -0.34 -9.31 2.56
N VAL A 169 -0.59 -9.53 1.28
CA VAL A 169 -1.59 -8.80 0.52
C VAL A 169 -2.57 -9.82 -0.06
N VAL A 170 -3.84 -9.69 0.27
CA VAL A 170 -4.91 -10.50 -0.32
C VAL A 170 -5.69 -9.62 -1.28
N VAL A 171 -5.72 -10.02 -2.56
CA VAL A 171 -6.50 -9.33 -3.58
C VAL A 171 -7.89 -9.93 -3.57
N VAL A 172 -8.91 -9.08 -3.51
CA VAL A 172 -10.30 -9.50 -3.42
C VAL A 172 -11.08 -8.84 -4.55
N PHE A 173 -11.73 -9.67 -5.35
CA PHE A 173 -12.72 -9.27 -6.34
C PHE A 173 -14.12 -9.58 -5.79
N PRO A 174 -14.90 -8.55 -5.42
CA PRO A 174 -16.31 -8.73 -5.06
C PRO A 174 -17.11 -9.33 -6.23
N GLN A 175 -18.27 -9.92 -5.92
CA GLN A 175 -19.22 -10.39 -6.95
C GLN A 175 -19.62 -9.24 -7.88
N GLN A 176 -19.94 -8.10 -7.29
CA GLN A 176 -20.29 -6.86 -7.97
C GLN A 176 -19.49 -5.69 -7.40
N PRO A 177 -19.14 -4.68 -8.21
CA PRO A 177 -18.53 -3.45 -7.68
C PRO A 177 -19.41 -2.83 -6.59
N ILE A 178 -18.78 -2.29 -5.54
CA ILE A 178 -19.47 -1.78 -4.34
C ILE A 178 -19.18 -0.29 -4.12
N GLU A 179 -20.17 0.43 -3.59
CA GLU A 179 -19.92 1.77 -3.06
C GLU A 179 -18.93 1.68 -1.89
N TYR A 180 -17.87 2.46 -1.95
CA TYR A 180 -16.74 2.35 -1.02
C TYR A 180 -16.29 3.71 -0.47
N GLY A 181 -16.86 4.82 -0.96
CA GLY A 181 -16.42 6.18 -0.59
C GLY A 181 -15.22 6.66 -1.40
N ALA A 182 -15.13 6.27 -2.68
CA ALA A 182 -14.12 6.80 -3.60
C ALA A 182 -14.39 8.26 -3.94
N LEU A 183 -13.32 9.06 -4.09
CA LEU A 183 -13.45 10.50 -4.36
C LEU A 183 -13.95 10.79 -5.78
N ASP A 184 -13.70 9.87 -6.72
CA ASP A 184 -14.20 9.90 -8.09
C ASP A 184 -15.66 9.39 -8.23
N GLY A 185 -16.27 8.94 -7.12
CA GLY A 185 -17.61 8.36 -7.10
C GLY A 185 -17.74 7.03 -7.84
N GLN A 186 -16.64 6.40 -8.26
CA GLN A 186 -16.67 5.11 -8.93
C GLN A 186 -16.78 3.97 -7.90
N PRO A 187 -17.62 2.95 -8.17
CA PRO A 187 -17.70 1.79 -7.30
C PRO A 187 -16.39 0.98 -7.36
N VAL A 188 -16.00 0.41 -6.22
CA VAL A 188 -14.78 -0.39 -6.09
C VAL A 188 -15.03 -1.83 -6.54
N HIS A 189 -14.25 -2.28 -7.52
CA HIS A 189 -14.29 -3.64 -8.06
C HIS A 189 -13.09 -4.50 -7.64
N THR A 190 -12.04 -3.90 -7.07
CA THR A 190 -10.86 -4.62 -6.55
C THR A 190 -10.43 -4.06 -5.22
N LEU A 191 -10.22 -4.94 -4.24
CA LEU A 191 -9.70 -4.58 -2.91
C LEU A 191 -8.35 -5.25 -2.67
N PHE A 192 -7.40 -4.51 -2.12
CA PHE A 192 -6.10 -5.02 -1.68
C PHE A 192 -6.07 -5.02 -0.14
N PHE A 193 -6.43 -6.15 0.47
CA PHE A 193 -6.31 -6.30 1.92
C PHE A 193 -4.84 -6.38 2.30
N LEU A 194 -4.33 -5.37 2.99
CA LEU A 194 -2.92 -5.20 3.28
C LEU A 194 -2.63 -5.43 4.76
N PHE A 195 -1.75 -6.39 5.03
CA PHE A 195 -1.27 -6.74 6.37
C PHE A 195 0.26 -6.72 6.37
N ALA A 196 0.86 -5.73 7.02
CA ALA A 196 2.31 -5.58 7.08
C ALA A 196 2.82 -5.73 8.51
N CYS A 197 4.00 -6.34 8.68
CA CYS A 197 4.56 -6.58 10.02
C CYS A 197 5.20 -5.34 10.66
N GLU A 198 5.53 -4.34 9.84
CA GLU A 198 6.21 -3.12 10.27
C GLU A 198 5.66 -1.92 9.53
N ASP A 199 5.57 -0.78 10.23
CA ASP A 199 5.12 0.50 9.69
C ASP A 199 5.81 0.91 8.38
N LYS A 200 7.13 0.65 8.28
CA LYS A 200 7.89 0.98 7.07
C LYS A 200 7.47 0.15 5.88
N ARG A 201 7.20 -1.13 6.11
CA ARG A 201 6.78 -2.08 5.07
C ARG A 201 5.33 -1.79 4.66
N HIS A 202 4.49 -1.42 5.63
CA HIS A 202 3.12 -0.98 5.40
C HIS A 202 3.05 0.19 4.41
N LEU A 203 3.73 1.29 4.72
CA LEU A 203 3.74 2.48 3.86
C LEU A 203 4.38 2.22 2.49
N HIS A 204 5.43 1.39 2.43
CA HIS A 204 6.04 0.99 1.16
C HIS A 204 5.05 0.23 0.27
N LEU A 205 4.32 -0.73 0.84
CA LEU A 205 3.32 -1.51 0.11
C LEU A 205 2.12 -0.66 -0.30
N LEU A 206 1.64 0.24 0.57
CA LEU A 206 0.62 1.24 0.23
C LEU A 206 1.05 2.06 -0.99
N ALA A 207 2.26 2.63 -0.97
CA ALA A 207 2.78 3.42 -2.09
C ALA A 207 2.89 2.62 -3.39
N LYS A 208 3.26 1.33 -3.31
CA LYS A 208 3.32 0.43 -4.47
C LYS A 208 1.93 0.14 -5.04
N ILE A 209 0.97 -0.26 -4.19
CA ILE A 209 -0.40 -0.54 -4.64
C ILE A 209 -1.01 0.73 -5.24
N ALA A 210 -0.79 1.88 -4.62
CA ALA A 210 -1.25 3.15 -5.14
C ALA A 210 -0.57 3.55 -6.45
N HIS A 211 0.71 3.23 -6.68
CA HIS A 211 1.32 3.44 -7.99
C HIS A 211 0.77 2.47 -9.06
N LEU A 212 0.58 1.20 -8.67
CA LEU A 212 0.02 0.15 -9.52
C LEU A 212 -1.40 0.53 -10.00
N SER A 213 -2.25 1.06 -9.11
CA SER A 213 -3.64 1.44 -9.39
C SER A 213 -3.80 2.63 -10.35
N HIS A 214 -2.71 3.30 -10.74
CA HIS A 214 -2.73 4.42 -11.70
C HIS A 214 -2.27 4.03 -13.11
N GLN A 215 -1.91 2.76 -13.33
CA GLN A 215 -1.50 2.28 -14.63
C GLN A 215 -2.69 1.71 -15.41
N ALA A 216 -2.94 2.23 -16.61
CA ALA A 216 -4.04 1.79 -17.45
C ALA A 216 -4.02 0.26 -17.69
N SER A 217 -2.85 -0.32 -17.94
CA SER A 217 -2.69 -1.76 -18.14
C SER A 217 -2.98 -2.57 -16.87
N THR A 218 -2.74 -2.01 -15.68
CA THR A 218 -3.13 -2.66 -14.42
C THR A 218 -4.64 -2.64 -14.28
N LEU A 219 -5.29 -1.49 -14.52
CA LEU A 219 -6.73 -1.34 -14.38
C LEU A 219 -7.48 -2.30 -15.31
N GLU A 220 -7.05 -2.38 -16.57
CA GLU A 220 -7.59 -3.35 -17.55
C GLU A 220 -7.43 -4.79 -17.06
N LEU A 221 -6.24 -5.15 -16.57
CA LEU A 221 -6.00 -6.48 -16.02
C LEU A 221 -6.92 -6.75 -14.83
N LEU A 222 -7.00 -5.85 -13.84
CA LEU A 222 -7.82 -6.06 -12.64
C LEU A 222 -9.31 -6.15 -12.95
N GLN A 223 -9.80 -5.45 -13.98
CA GLN A 223 -11.19 -5.60 -14.44
C GLN A 223 -11.48 -7.00 -15.00
N SER A 224 -10.47 -7.68 -15.56
CA SER A 224 -10.60 -9.08 -16.01
C SER A 224 -10.64 -10.09 -14.86
N LYS A 225 -10.39 -9.65 -13.62
CA LYS A 225 -10.31 -10.49 -12.40
C LYS A 225 -9.36 -11.68 -12.58
N PRO A 226 -8.06 -11.46 -12.83
CA PRO A 226 -7.09 -12.52 -13.12
C PRO A 226 -6.99 -13.52 -11.97
N ASP A 227 -6.54 -14.74 -12.29
CA ASP A 227 -6.12 -15.68 -11.26
C ASP A 227 -4.81 -15.21 -10.57
N LYS A 228 -4.43 -15.93 -9.52
CA LYS A 228 -3.28 -15.58 -8.70
C LYS A 228 -1.99 -15.63 -9.50
N GLU A 229 -1.81 -16.67 -10.31
CA GLU A 229 -0.62 -16.92 -11.11
C GLU A 229 -0.39 -15.79 -12.13
N ALA A 230 -1.41 -15.46 -12.92
CA ALA A 230 -1.34 -14.39 -13.92
C ALA A 230 -1.09 -13.03 -13.26
N PHE A 231 -1.75 -12.74 -12.13
CA PHE A 231 -1.53 -11.47 -11.43
C PHE A 231 -0.12 -11.38 -10.82
N LEU A 232 0.40 -12.47 -10.26
CA LEU A 232 1.76 -12.54 -9.74
C LEU A 232 2.81 -12.32 -10.84
N GLU A 233 2.62 -12.93 -12.02
CA GLU A 233 3.51 -12.70 -13.16
C GLU A 233 3.51 -11.22 -13.58
N TYR A 234 2.33 -10.62 -13.70
CA TYR A 234 2.19 -9.21 -14.01
C TYR A 234 2.91 -8.31 -12.99
N VAL A 235 2.67 -8.50 -11.70
CA VAL A 235 3.29 -7.70 -10.63
C VAL A 235 4.80 -7.87 -10.62
N LYS A 236 5.33 -9.07 -10.88
CA LYS A 236 6.78 -9.30 -10.97
C LYS A 236 7.42 -8.51 -12.11
N ASN A 237 6.79 -8.51 -13.28
CA ASN A 237 7.27 -7.77 -14.45
C ASN A 237 7.19 -6.25 -14.21
N TRP A 238 6.10 -5.78 -13.61
CA TRP A 238 5.91 -4.39 -13.23
C TRP A 238 6.96 -3.91 -12.20
N GLU A 239 7.18 -4.65 -11.11
CA GLU A 239 8.20 -4.28 -10.09
C GLU A 239 9.61 -4.23 -10.70
N SER A 240 9.92 -5.13 -11.65
CA SER A 240 11.20 -5.14 -12.38
C SER A 240 11.38 -3.90 -13.26
N SER A 241 10.30 -3.38 -13.85
CA SER A 241 10.33 -2.20 -14.73
C SER A 241 10.62 -0.91 -13.98
N ILE A 242 10.10 -0.77 -12.75
CA ILE A 242 10.28 0.41 -11.90
C ILE A 242 11.74 0.53 -11.43
N GLN A 243 12.43 -0.59 -11.26
CA GLN A 243 13.82 -0.61 -10.80
C GLN A 243 14.82 -0.26 -11.88
N LYS A 244 14.60 -0.70 -13.13
CA LYS A 244 15.53 -0.40 -14.23
C LYS A 244 15.63 1.09 -14.53
N VAL A 245 14.53 1.83 -14.33
CA VAL A 245 14.48 3.28 -14.51
C VAL A 245 15.26 4.05 -13.43
N GLN A 246 15.64 3.39 -12.31
CA GLN A 246 16.37 4.02 -11.20
C GLN A 246 17.90 3.80 -11.25
N THR A 247 18.38 2.93 -12.16
CA THR A 247 19.81 2.59 -12.33
C THR A 247 20.49 3.25 -13.54
N THR A 248 19.75 4.10 -14.28
CA THR A 248 20.25 4.83 -15.46
C THR A 248 20.16 6.32 -15.21
#